data_AF-A0A7U9R0U4-F1
#
_entry.id   AF-A0A7U9R0U4-F1
#
_cell.length_a   1.000
_cell.length_b   1.000
_cell.length_c   1.000
_cell.angle_alpha   90.00
_cell.angle_beta   90.00
_cell.angle_gamma   90.00
#
_symmetry.space_group_name_H-M   'P 1'
#
loop_
_entity.id
_entity.type
_entity.pdbx_description
1 polymer ?
#
loop_
_entity_poly.entity_id
_entity_poly.type
_entity_poly.pdbx_seq_one_letter_code
_entity_poly.pdbx_strand_id
1 'polypeptide(L)'
;MKLKGINITDFTTYKNHFTLEEVWENIDNGVFLKFQKTLEGREKKSQGKGEAQKETVAGEIVRVLEAYEGKWRLPELISDFFSNGQWDWGGMERRLEPLSSKSRMHDGECFYSRNIQEIRIFINRRGEAWDDKKAGLFYFFLLCLLQVNPQEKIREEEFAFIGGKLDLIKGERGYTAENGNRKGICMDIYPYGSNFLFLKGGKIFNEKLALVSPVSEKIICFAYTEEFGIIAFTEQGTPSACMELNTRYEIEEKRKEIGAENEKVIMAAARGNIYLLLLESGNILTNVLDSMEGWHDIRWVGAGLNSITAIMGNARSLLELGSDIRLHEFSGVKAAYTWSGDGKRKYGVLKENGDFIMDDGNREENVDAAYMDEGGYLYAAGSKIFLRRFGSEKKLCRAIEQGYTAIALCRRRSTVCVRAVSGTGETLLAKMEEYMFR
;
A
#
# COMPACT_ATOMS: atom_id res chain seq x y z
N MET A 1 -32.19 16.24 30.45
CA MET A 1 -32.81 15.32 29.47
C MET A 1 -33.79 14.41 30.20
N LYS A 2 -34.88 13.95 29.58
CA LYS A 2 -35.80 12.97 30.18
C LYS A 2 -35.85 11.70 29.31
N LEU A 3 -35.31 10.60 29.79
CA LEU A 3 -35.31 9.29 29.10
C LEU A 3 -36.14 8.30 29.92
N LYS A 4 -37.17 7.70 29.31
CA LYS A 4 -38.14 6.80 29.98
C LYS A 4 -38.67 7.35 31.33
N GLY A 5 -38.85 8.66 31.43
CA GLY A 5 -39.37 9.33 32.63
C GLY A 5 -38.33 9.82 33.65
N ILE A 6 -37.04 9.49 33.50
CA ILE A 6 -35.97 9.87 34.43
C ILE A 6 -35.29 11.17 33.98
N ASN A 7 -35.21 12.17 34.88
CA ASN A 7 -34.55 13.45 34.62
C ASN A 7 -33.03 13.35 34.86
N ILE A 8 -32.25 13.56 33.80
CA ILE A 8 -30.78 13.58 33.83
C ILE A 8 -30.30 15.02 33.79
N THR A 9 -29.64 15.44 34.88
CA THR A 9 -29.15 16.82 35.10
C THR A 9 -27.63 16.94 35.04
N ASP A 10 -26.87 15.83 35.19
CA ASP A 10 -25.41 15.82 35.15
C ASP A 10 -24.80 14.47 34.68
N PHE A 11 -23.48 14.46 34.50
CA PHE A 11 -22.70 13.34 33.95
C PHE A 11 -22.59 12.14 34.89
N THR A 12 -22.74 12.35 36.19
CA THR A 12 -22.69 11.29 37.21
C THR A 12 -24.00 10.50 37.21
N THR A 13 -25.13 11.19 37.10
CA THR A 13 -26.47 10.58 36.98
C THR A 13 -26.63 9.76 35.70
N TYR A 14 -25.96 10.20 34.63
CA TYR A 14 -25.92 9.52 33.33
C TYR A 14 -25.18 8.18 33.36
N LYS A 15 -24.05 8.10 34.08
CA LYS A 15 -23.17 6.91 34.10
C LYS A 15 -23.71 5.74 34.93
N ASN A 16 -24.62 6.02 35.87
CA ASN A 16 -25.13 5.04 36.84
C ASN A 16 -26.41 4.32 36.38
N HIS A 17 -27.08 4.80 35.33
CA HIS A 17 -28.41 4.31 34.95
C HIS A 17 -28.53 3.82 33.51
N PHE A 18 -27.50 3.99 32.67
CA PHE A 18 -27.53 3.65 31.25
C PHE A 18 -26.18 3.11 30.79
N THR A 19 -26.20 2.12 29.88
CA THR A 19 -24.98 1.69 29.16
C THR A 19 -24.74 2.59 27.95
N LEU A 20 -23.49 2.64 27.47
CA LEU A 20 -23.09 3.54 26.37
C LEU A 20 -23.84 3.24 25.06
N GLU A 21 -24.24 1.99 24.84
CA GLU A 21 -25.02 1.54 23.68
C GLU A 21 -26.47 2.06 23.70
N GLU A 22 -27.14 2.06 24.86
CA GLU A 22 -28.52 2.59 24.97
C GLU A 22 -28.60 4.08 24.70
N VAL A 23 -27.54 4.83 25.00
CA VAL A 23 -27.48 6.26 24.71
C VAL A 23 -27.21 6.50 23.23
N TRP A 24 -26.39 5.66 22.60
CA TRP A 24 -26.07 5.77 21.18
C TRP A 24 -27.27 5.53 20.27
N GLU A 25 -28.21 4.66 20.67
CA GLU A 25 -29.46 4.46 19.96
C GLU A 25 -30.45 5.63 20.11
N ASN A 26 -30.25 6.53 21.08
CA ASN A 26 -31.24 7.54 21.47
C ASN A 26 -30.71 8.99 21.50
N ILE A 27 -29.55 9.27 20.89
CA ILE A 27 -29.03 10.64 20.84
C ILE A 27 -29.82 11.49 19.85
N ASP A 28 -30.49 12.49 20.41
CA ASP A 28 -31.16 13.56 19.67
C ASP A 28 -30.47 14.89 20.02
N ASN A 29 -29.76 15.50 19.05
CA ASN A 29 -29.24 16.89 18.92
C ASN A 29 -28.61 17.67 20.12
N GLY A 30 -28.55 17.12 21.34
CA GLY A 30 -28.13 17.86 22.54
C GLY A 30 -26.63 18.11 22.65
N VAL A 31 -25.79 17.28 22.02
CA VAL A 31 -24.32 17.38 22.09
C VAL A 31 -23.82 18.53 21.22
N PHE A 32 -24.34 18.68 20.00
CA PHE A 32 -24.00 19.78 19.10
C PHE A 32 -24.49 21.13 19.60
N LEU A 33 -25.69 21.19 20.17
CA LEU A 33 -26.19 22.43 20.76
C LEU A 33 -25.34 22.88 21.95
N LYS A 34 -24.81 21.94 22.74
CA LYS A 34 -23.85 22.24 23.83
C LYS A 34 -22.50 22.68 23.26
N PHE A 35 -22.07 22.11 22.15
CA PHE A 35 -20.87 22.52 21.41
C PHE A 35 -20.99 23.96 20.87
N GLN A 36 -22.12 24.29 20.22
CA GLN A 36 -22.44 25.63 19.73
C GLN A 36 -22.57 26.67 20.86
N LYS A 37 -23.22 26.34 21.98
CA LYS A 37 -23.30 27.25 23.14
C LYS A 37 -21.94 27.48 23.82
N THR A 38 -21.05 26.50 23.75
CA THR A 38 -19.68 26.62 24.25
C THR A 38 -18.80 27.47 23.32
N LEU A 39 -19.01 27.35 21.99
CA LEU A 39 -18.44 28.19 20.95
C LEU A 39 -18.81 29.67 21.13
N GLU A 40 -20.11 29.98 21.24
CA GLU A 40 -20.64 31.34 21.40
C GLU A 40 -20.21 32.00 22.73
N GLY A 41 -19.98 31.19 23.78
CA GLY A 41 -19.55 31.67 25.10
C GLY A 41 -18.03 31.94 25.22
N ARG A 42 -17.19 31.26 24.43
CA ARG A 42 -15.72 31.38 24.48
C ARG A 42 -15.19 32.51 23.57
N GLU A 43 -15.83 32.79 22.43
CA GLU A 43 -15.47 33.93 21.57
C GLU A 43 -15.74 35.29 22.27
N LYS A 44 -16.85 35.40 23.01
CA LYS A 44 -17.18 36.63 23.78
C LYS A 44 -16.21 36.92 24.93
N LYS A 45 -15.56 35.91 25.50
CA LYS A 45 -14.61 36.08 26.63
C LYS A 45 -13.17 36.34 26.20
N SER A 46 -12.80 35.96 24.98
CA SER A 46 -11.42 36.02 24.48
C SER A 46 -11.04 37.34 23.80
N GLN A 47 -12.00 38.26 23.61
CA GLN A 47 -11.72 39.66 23.25
C GLN A 47 -11.15 40.51 24.41
N GLY A 48 -11.05 39.96 25.63
CA GLY A 48 -10.75 40.78 26.83
C GLY A 48 -9.44 40.52 27.59
N LYS A 49 -8.75 39.37 27.49
CA LYS A 49 -7.60 39.07 28.38
C LYS A 49 -6.50 38.24 27.71
N GLY A 50 -5.25 38.63 27.99
CA GLY A 50 -4.02 38.13 27.37
C GLY A 50 -3.52 36.75 27.82
N GLU A 51 -2.74 36.17 26.90
CA GLU A 51 -1.54 35.31 27.03
C GLU A 51 -1.45 34.10 27.98
N ALA A 52 -2.51 33.65 28.64
CA ALA A 52 -2.55 32.26 29.15
C ALA A 52 -3.21 31.35 28.10
N GLN A 53 -2.43 30.41 27.53
CA GLN A 53 -2.81 29.40 26.51
C GLN A 53 -4.29 29.43 26.13
N LYS A 54 -4.63 30.27 25.15
CA LYS A 54 -5.95 30.23 24.52
C LYS A 54 -6.04 28.91 23.77
N GLU A 55 -6.51 27.85 24.43
CA GLU A 55 -6.94 26.64 23.75
C GLU A 55 -8.03 27.06 22.76
N THR A 56 -7.64 27.09 21.49
CA THR A 56 -8.54 27.42 20.41
C THR A 56 -9.56 26.29 20.30
N VAL A 57 -10.77 26.63 19.87
CA VAL A 57 -11.82 25.65 19.58
C VAL A 57 -11.29 24.50 18.72
N ALA A 58 -10.42 24.83 17.76
CA ALA A 58 -9.69 23.88 16.93
C ALA A 58 -8.92 22.83 17.75
N GLY A 59 -8.12 23.26 18.74
CA GLY A 59 -7.34 22.36 19.58
C GLY A 59 -8.18 21.40 20.43
N GLU A 60 -9.34 21.86 20.91
CA GLU A 60 -10.27 21.00 21.67
C GLU A 60 -10.96 19.97 20.78
N ILE A 61 -11.32 20.35 19.55
CA ILE A 61 -11.85 19.42 18.55
C ILE A 61 -10.81 18.35 18.20
N VAL A 62 -9.56 18.75 17.99
CA VAL A 62 -8.46 17.86 17.66
C VAL A 62 -8.25 16.83 18.77
N ARG A 63 -8.23 17.24 20.04
CA ARG A 63 -8.13 16.32 21.18
C ARG A 63 -9.26 15.30 21.23
N VAL A 64 -10.48 15.73 20.94
CA VAL A 64 -11.63 14.83 20.86
C VAL A 64 -11.42 13.82 19.72
N LEU A 65 -11.03 14.28 18.53
CA LEU A 65 -10.76 13.40 17.38
C LEU A 65 -9.63 12.40 17.64
N GLU A 66 -8.54 12.82 18.28
CA GLU A 66 -7.42 11.95 18.67
C GLU A 66 -7.87 10.85 19.65
N ALA A 67 -8.74 11.18 20.61
CA ALA A 67 -9.32 10.20 21.53
C ALA A 67 -10.26 9.21 20.80
N TYR A 68 -10.97 9.66 19.76
CA TYR A 68 -11.82 8.80 18.92
C TYR A 68 -11.03 7.93 17.94
N GLU A 69 -9.94 8.44 17.37
CA GLU A 69 -8.99 7.69 16.53
C GLU A 69 -8.49 6.45 17.28
N GLY A 70 -8.08 6.61 18.55
CA GLY A 70 -7.58 5.52 19.38
C GLY A 70 -8.65 4.54 19.91
N LYS A 71 -9.86 5.00 20.24
CA LYS A 71 -10.90 4.14 20.86
C LYS A 71 -11.86 3.47 19.88
N TRP A 72 -12.18 4.13 18.76
CA TRP A 72 -13.28 3.72 17.87
C TRP A 72 -12.82 3.42 16.45
N ARG A 73 -11.50 3.42 16.22
CA ARG A 73 -10.89 3.07 14.93
C ARG A 73 -11.51 3.86 13.76
N LEU A 74 -11.74 5.16 13.98
CA LEU A 74 -12.32 6.06 13.00
C LEU A 74 -11.62 6.01 11.61
N PRO A 75 -10.29 5.86 11.51
CA PRO A 75 -9.62 5.64 10.24
C PRO A 75 -10.03 4.34 9.52
N GLU A 76 -10.39 3.29 10.25
CA GLU A 76 -10.86 2.01 9.68
C GLU A 76 -12.26 2.17 9.10
N LEU A 77 -13.17 2.85 9.82
CA LEU A 77 -14.51 3.17 9.32
C LEU A 77 -14.45 4.01 8.03
N ILE A 78 -13.48 4.92 7.92
CA ILE A 78 -13.25 5.75 6.73
C ILE A 78 -12.64 4.91 5.60
N SER A 79 -11.74 4.00 5.95
CA SER A 79 -11.12 3.08 4.99
C SER A 79 -12.13 2.10 4.37
N ASP A 80 -13.22 1.77 5.07
CA ASP A 80 -14.31 0.95 4.53
C ASP A 80 -15.01 1.60 3.32
N PHE A 81 -14.97 2.93 3.21
CA PHE A 81 -15.49 3.69 2.07
C PHE A 81 -14.42 3.99 1.03
N PHE A 82 -13.22 3.41 1.15
CA PHE A 82 -12.14 3.54 0.19
C PHE A 82 -11.75 2.16 -0.30
N SER A 83 -12.08 1.85 -1.56
CA SER A 83 -11.81 0.54 -2.15
C SER A 83 -11.18 0.71 -3.53
N ASN A 84 -10.16 -0.10 -3.84
CA ASN A 84 -9.53 -0.11 -5.18
C ASN A 84 -8.97 1.24 -5.65
N GLY A 85 -8.46 2.06 -4.72
CA GLY A 85 -7.91 3.38 -5.05
C GLY A 85 -8.97 4.44 -5.36
N GLN A 86 -10.26 4.07 -5.26
CA GLN A 86 -11.40 4.95 -5.43
C GLN A 86 -12.18 5.01 -4.13
N TRP A 87 -12.72 6.18 -3.83
CA TRP A 87 -13.67 6.31 -2.74
C TRP A 87 -15.02 5.74 -3.21
N ASP A 88 -15.57 4.78 -2.47
CA ASP A 88 -16.93 4.27 -2.64
C ASP A 88 -17.92 5.28 -2.07
N TRP A 89 -18.05 6.42 -2.74
CA TRP A 89 -18.97 7.48 -2.35
C TRP A 89 -20.43 7.01 -2.35
N GLY A 90 -20.78 6.10 -3.27
CA GLY A 90 -22.11 5.51 -3.32
C GLY A 90 -22.37 4.54 -2.17
N GLY A 91 -21.38 3.77 -1.72
CA GLY A 91 -21.46 2.96 -0.51
C GLY A 91 -21.51 3.80 0.76
N MET A 92 -20.75 4.89 0.81
CA MET A 92 -20.84 5.88 1.88
C MET A 92 -22.23 6.52 1.94
N GLU A 93 -22.73 7.03 0.81
CA GLU A 93 -24.08 7.60 0.70
C GLU A 93 -25.15 6.58 1.12
N ARG A 94 -25.10 5.33 0.62
CA ARG A 94 -26.03 4.26 0.99
C ARG A 94 -25.95 3.85 2.45
N ARG A 95 -24.77 3.85 3.06
CA ARG A 95 -24.60 3.51 4.48
C ARG A 95 -25.07 4.64 5.39
N LEU A 96 -25.02 5.87 4.89
CA LEU A 96 -25.55 7.06 5.55
C LEU A 96 -27.05 7.29 5.27
N GLU A 97 -27.61 6.72 4.18
CA GLU A 97 -29.01 6.87 3.76
C GLU A 97 -30.08 6.40 4.79
N PRO A 98 -29.90 5.29 5.52
CA PRO A 98 -30.80 4.92 6.62
C PRO A 98 -30.86 5.95 7.75
N LEU A 99 -29.82 6.76 7.89
CA LEU A 99 -29.74 7.85 8.85
C LEU A 99 -30.35 9.13 8.25
N SER A 100 -30.18 9.34 6.94
CA SER A 100 -30.77 10.43 6.13
C SER A 100 -32.30 10.46 6.12
N SER A 101 -32.93 9.29 6.13
CA SER A 101 -34.37 9.12 5.95
C SER A 101 -35.24 9.33 7.20
N LYS A 102 -34.62 9.56 8.38
CA LYS A 102 -35.31 9.62 9.68
C LYS A 102 -35.50 11.02 10.29
N SER A 103 -35.29 12.11 9.55
CA SER A 103 -35.64 13.46 10.01
C SER A 103 -36.50 14.21 9.00
N ARG A 104 -37.65 14.73 9.48
CA ARG A 104 -38.48 15.71 8.77
C ARG A 104 -38.80 16.83 9.74
N MET A 105 -38.59 18.09 9.35
CA MET A 105 -39.21 19.25 10.02
C MET A 105 -39.83 20.24 9.01
N HIS A 106 -40.63 21.13 9.57
CA HIS A 106 -41.79 21.80 8.98
C HIS A 106 -41.53 23.24 8.48
N ASP A 107 -40.31 23.77 8.61
CA ASP A 107 -39.97 25.19 8.45
C ASP A 107 -38.81 25.52 7.49
N GLY A 108 -38.17 24.52 6.87
CA GLY A 108 -37.47 24.68 5.59
C GLY A 108 -36.02 25.21 5.60
N GLU A 109 -35.44 25.62 6.74
CA GLU A 109 -34.02 26.00 6.81
C GLU A 109 -33.19 25.10 7.74
N CYS A 110 -32.24 24.35 7.17
CA CYS A 110 -31.38 23.40 7.87
C CYS A 110 -30.11 24.08 8.42
N PHE A 111 -29.69 23.67 9.63
CA PHE A 111 -28.45 24.12 10.28
C PHE A 111 -27.21 23.97 9.40
N TYR A 112 -27.12 22.90 8.62
CA TYR A 112 -25.96 22.64 7.77
C TYR A 112 -25.82 23.65 6.64
N SER A 113 -26.89 23.87 5.87
CA SER A 113 -26.92 24.82 4.75
C SER A 113 -26.58 26.24 5.19
N ARG A 114 -27.02 26.61 6.39
CA ARG A 114 -26.77 27.94 6.97
C ARG A 114 -25.34 28.16 7.44
N ASN A 115 -24.59 27.11 7.79
CA ASN A 115 -23.29 27.23 8.44
C ASN A 115 -22.13 26.57 7.66
N ILE A 116 -22.39 25.96 6.50
CA ILE A 116 -21.38 25.19 5.75
C ILE A 116 -20.21 26.04 5.28
N GLN A 117 -20.46 27.28 4.85
CA GLN A 117 -19.40 28.16 4.41
C GLN A 117 -18.52 28.57 5.58
N GLU A 118 -19.11 28.83 6.74
CA GLU A 118 -18.42 29.16 7.98
C GLU A 118 -17.59 27.97 8.49
N ILE A 119 -18.11 26.73 8.40
CA ILE A 119 -17.38 25.51 8.74
C ILE A 119 -16.18 25.32 7.80
N ARG A 120 -16.36 25.50 6.49
CA ARG A 120 -15.27 25.42 5.51
C ARG A 120 -14.23 26.50 5.75
N ILE A 121 -14.65 27.73 6.00
CA ILE A 121 -13.75 28.83 6.37
C ILE A 121 -13.01 28.48 7.66
N PHE A 122 -13.68 27.93 8.67
CA PHE A 122 -13.09 27.54 9.95
C PHE A 122 -12.02 26.46 9.80
N ILE A 123 -12.28 25.43 9.00
CA ILE A 123 -11.33 24.32 8.76
C ILE A 123 -10.18 24.75 7.84
N ASN A 124 -10.43 25.67 6.91
CA ASN A 124 -9.40 26.21 6.01
C ASN A 124 -8.58 27.35 6.63
N ARG A 125 -8.94 27.86 7.81
CA ARG A 125 -8.11 28.80 8.58
C ARG A 125 -6.84 28.04 9.02
N ARG A 126 -5.77 28.17 8.24
CA ARG A 126 -4.45 27.64 8.57
C ARG A 126 -4.04 28.14 9.96
N GLY A 127 -3.85 27.20 10.89
CA GLY A 127 -3.40 27.46 12.26
C GLY A 127 -2.74 26.20 12.83
N GLU A 128 -2.01 26.35 13.93
CA GLU A 128 -1.13 25.28 14.49
C GLU A 128 -1.86 23.99 14.89
N ALA A 129 -3.18 24.01 15.07
CA ALA A 129 -3.97 22.86 15.53
C ALA A 129 -4.52 21.97 14.39
N TRP A 130 -4.66 22.48 13.17
CA TRP A 130 -5.30 21.76 12.06
C TRP A 130 -4.28 21.30 11.01
N ASP A 131 -4.02 20.00 10.94
CA ASP A 131 -3.42 19.37 9.75
C ASP A 131 -4.51 18.82 8.82
N ASP A 132 -4.15 18.52 7.57
CA ASP A 132 -5.10 18.08 6.54
C ASP A 132 -5.80 16.75 6.90
N LYS A 133 -5.10 15.85 7.61
CA LYS A 133 -5.65 14.59 8.13
C LYS A 133 -6.76 14.88 9.15
N LYS A 134 -6.46 15.68 10.18
CA LYS A 134 -7.41 16.06 11.24
C LYS A 134 -8.58 16.86 10.67
N ALA A 135 -8.32 17.75 9.71
CA ALA A 135 -9.35 18.52 9.01
C ALA A 135 -10.33 17.60 8.27
N GLY A 136 -9.83 16.60 7.54
CA GLY A 136 -10.67 15.64 6.85
C GLY A 136 -11.43 14.70 7.80
N LEU A 137 -10.78 14.24 8.88
CA LEU A 137 -11.42 13.42 9.92
C LEU A 137 -12.55 14.17 10.61
N PHE A 138 -12.33 15.45 10.92
CA PHE A 138 -13.35 16.30 11.52
C PHE A 138 -14.52 16.55 10.58
N TYR A 139 -14.23 16.84 9.30
CA TYR A 139 -15.28 17.10 8.32
C TYR A 139 -16.13 15.84 8.05
N PHE A 140 -15.50 14.67 7.97
CA PHE A 140 -16.19 13.39 7.90
C PHE A 140 -17.05 13.14 9.16
N PHE A 141 -16.49 13.38 10.35
CA PHE A 141 -17.22 13.29 11.61
C PHE A 141 -18.44 14.23 11.64
N LEU A 142 -18.29 15.47 11.18
CA LEU A 142 -19.41 16.40 11.03
C LEU A 142 -20.47 15.86 10.08
N LEU A 143 -20.09 15.33 8.91
CA LEU A 143 -21.05 14.70 7.99
C LEU A 143 -21.78 13.52 8.64
N CYS A 144 -21.08 12.63 9.34
CA CYS A 144 -21.70 11.52 10.06
C CYS A 144 -22.72 12.02 11.10
N LEU A 145 -22.43 13.12 11.78
CA LEU A 145 -23.31 13.66 12.83
C LEU A 145 -24.48 14.46 12.29
N LEU A 146 -24.29 15.17 11.17
CA LEU A 146 -25.36 15.79 10.42
C LEU A 146 -26.35 14.74 9.88
N GLN A 147 -25.87 13.53 9.59
CA GLN A 147 -26.71 12.40 9.19
C GLN A 147 -27.45 11.74 10.36
N VAL A 148 -27.10 12.00 11.63
CA VAL A 148 -27.89 11.52 12.79
C VAL A 148 -29.17 12.35 13.00
N ASN A 149 -29.22 13.59 12.51
CA ASN A 149 -30.48 14.35 12.41
C ASN A 149 -30.55 15.24 11.13
N PRO A 150 -30.68 14.62 9.94
CA PRO A 150 -30.41 15.28 8.67
C PRO A 150 -31.63 15.96 8.04
N GLN A 151 -31.42 17.14 7.47
CA GLN A 151 -32.42 17.81 6.62
C GLN A 151 -31.90 18.12 5.20
N GLU A 152 -30.69 17.68 4.82
CA GLU A 152 -30.13 17.86 3.47
C GLU A 152 -29.29 16.66 3.00
N LYS A 153 -29.20 16.54 1.66
CA LYS A 153 -28.39 15.55 0.96
C LYS A 153 -26.91 16.00 0.91
N ILE A 154 -25.99 15.07 1.15
CA ILE A 154 -24.55 15.32 0.97
C ILE A 154 -24.29 15.60 -0.52
N ARG A 155 -23.59 16.69 -0.81
CA ARG A 155 -23.24 17.10 -2.18
C ARG A 155 -21.93 16.46 -2.62
N GLU A 156 -21.79 16.26 -3.93
CA GLU A 156 -20.56 15.72 -4.54
C GLU A 156 -19.29 16.51 -4.17
N GLU A 157 -19.41 17.83 -4.08
CA GLU A 157 -18.32 18.72 -3.65
C GLU A 157 -17.83 18.45 -2.22
N GLU A 158 -18.69 17.90 -1.37
CA GLU A 158 -18.38 17.60 0.04
C GLU A 158 -17.58 16.32 0.15
N PHE A 159 -17.92 15.34 -0.70
CA PHE A 159 -17.10 14.14 -0.90
C PHE A 159 -15.74 14.48 -1.52
N ALA A 160 -15.70 15.33 -2.54
CA ALA A 160 -14.45 15.80 -3.14
C ALA A 160 -13.55 16.52 -2.12
N PHE A 161 -14.14 17.36 -1.26
CA PHE A 161 -13.42 18.04 -0.18
C PHE A 161 -12.84 17.06 0.84
N ILE A 162 -13.63 16.07 1.28
CA ILE A 162 -13.16 15.01 2.19
C ILE A 162 -12.02 14.21 1.56
N GLY A 163 -12.21 13.74 0.32
CA GLY A 163 -11.20 12.95 -0.40
C GLY A 163 -9.88 13.68 -0.50
N GLY A 164 -9.91 14.96 -0.91
CA GLY A 164 -8.70 15.78 -1.02
C GLY A 164 -8.00 16.08 0.31
N LYS A 165 -8.72 16.06 1.44
CA LYS A 165 -8.14 16.23 2.79
C LYS A 165 -7.63 14.92 3.39
N LEU A 166 -8.32 13.81 3.13
CA LEU A 166 -8.02 12.51 3.71
C LEU A 166 -6.97 11.69 2.96
N ASP A 167 -6.50 12.15 1.81
CA ASP A 167 -5.38 11.52 1.07
C ASP A 167 -4.10 11.35 1.91
N LEU A 168 -3.95 12.05 3.03
CA LEU A 168 -2.82 11.92 3.96
C LEU A 168 -2.98 10.85 5.05
N ILE A 169 -4.17 10.26 5.25
CA ILE A 169 -4.32 9.01 6.02
C ILE A 169 -3.50 7.87 5.35
N LYS A 170 -3.23 8.00 4.04
CA LYS A 170 -2.32 7.12 3.29
C LYS A 170 -0.84 7.22 3.75
N GLY A 171 -0.48 8.24 4.54
CA GLY A 171 0.92 8.70 4.71
C GLY A 171 1.63 8.39 6.03
N GLU A 172 0.99 7.88 7.09
CA GLU A 172 1.67 7.44 8.32
C GLU A 172 1.94 5.92 8.33
N ARG A 173 2.67 5.49 7.30
CA ARG A 173 3.73 4.46 7.34
C ARG A 173 4.48 4.60 6.02
N GLY A 174 5.45 5.52 6.06
CA GLY A 174 6.01 6.19 4.90
C GLY A 174 6.67 5.28 3.86
N TYR A 175 6.44 5.64 2.60
CA TYR A 175 7.52 5.83 1.65
C TYR A 175 7.21 7.10 0.86
N THR A 176 7.79 8.21 1.31
CA THR A 176 7.81 9.46 0.56
C THR A 176 8.56 9.24 -0.75
N ALA A 177 7.88 9.58 -1.83
CA ALA A 177 8.47 9.83 -3.12
C ALA A 177 9.39 11.07 -3.01
N GLU A 178 10.66 10.86 -2.74
CA GLU A 178 11.69 11.85 -3.05
C GLU A 178 12.70 11.23 -4.03
N ASN A 179 12.76 11.84 -5.22
CA ASN A 179 13.76 11.66 -6.27
C ASN A 179 13.75 10.31 -7.04
N GLY A 180 13.04 10.31 -8.17
CA GLY A 180 13.52 9.65 -9.40
C GLY A 180 13.74 8.14 -9.41
N ASN A 181 13.30 7.41 -8.38
CA ASN A 181 13.46 5.97 -8.30
C ASN A 181 12.13 5.32 -7.94
N ARG A 182 11.39 4.89 -8.96
CA ARG A 182 10.49 3.73 -8.85
C ARG A 182 11.35 2.50 -8.53
N LYS A 183 11.92 2.41 -7.32
CA LYS A 183 12.52 1.19 -6.79
C LYS A 183 11.38 0.30 -6.27
N GLY A 184 10.48 -0.10 -7.17
CA GLY A 184 9.85 -1.40 -7.01
C GLY A 184 10.96 -2.44 -6.97
N ILE A 185 10.75 -3.54 -6.27
CA ILE A 185 11.69 -4.67 -6.29
C ILE A 185 11.71 -5.21 -7.74
N CYS A 186 12.51 -4.62 -8.62
CA CYS A 186 13.00 -5.31 -9.79
C CYS A 186 13.99 -6.33 -9.26
N MET A 187 13.82 -7.61 -9.60
CA MET A 187 14.85 -8.59 -9.28
C MET A 187 16.13 -8.13 -9.97
N ASP A 188 17.06 -7.58 -9.20
CA ASP A 188 18.30 -7.01 -9.72
C ASP A 188 19.40 -8.07 -9.80
N ILE A 189 19.08 -9.35 -9.57
CA ILE A 189 19.99 -10.49 -9.63
C ILE A 189 19.25 -11.71 -10.21
N TYR A 190 19.85 -12.37 -11.20
CA TYR A 190 19.33 -13.61 -11.77
C TYR A 190 20.43 -14.67 -11.90
N PRO A 191 20.09 -15.97 -11.79
CA PRO A 191 21.03 -17.03 -12.06
C PRO A 191 21.32 -17.13 -13.56
N TYR A 192 22.59 -17.20 -13.96
CA TYR A 192 23.03 -17.20 -15.37
C TYR A 192 24.11 -18.27 -15.60
N GLY A 193 23.76 -19.38 -16.25
CA GLY A 193 24.64 -20.55 -16.36
C GLY A 193 25.04 -21.09 -14.97
N SER A 194 26.33 -21.10 -14.66
CA SER A 194 26.88 -21.41 -13.32
C SER A 194 27.03 -20.20 -12.40
N ASN A 195 26.62 -19.02 -12.88
CA ASN A 195 26.97 -17.70 -12.33
C ASN A 195 25.71 -16.87 -12.04
N PHE A 196 25.88 -15.56 -11.86
CA PHE A 196 24.79 -14.59 -11.68
C PHE A 196 24.97 -13.37 -12.58
N LEU A 197 23.84 -12.79 -13.01
CA LEU A 197 23.75 -11.45 -13.61
C LEU A 197 23.16 -10.49 -12.59
N PHE A 198 23.60 -9.23 -12.60
CA PHE A 198 23.01 -8.20 -11.76
C PHE A 198 23.05 -6.80 -12.39
N LEU A 199 22.11 -5.94 -11.98
CA LEU A 199 22.01 -4.55 -12.43
C LEU A 199 22.74 -3.61 -11.44
N LYS A 200 23.69 -2.81 -11.94
CA LYS A 200 24.40 -1.78 -11.17
C LYS A 200 24.62 -0.54 -12.02
N GLY A 201 24.19 0.63 -11.55
CA GLY A 201 24.40 1.90 -12.26
C GLY A 201 23.77 1.94 -13.66
N GLY A 202 22.65 1.24 -13.87
CA GLY A 202 21.99 1.12 -15.17
C GLY A 202 22.75 0.24 -16.18
N LYS A 203 23.59 -0.67 -15.70
CA LYS A 203 24.35 -1.62 -16.52
C LYS A 203 24.20 -3.03 -15.95
N ILE A 204 24.13 -4.01 -16.85
CA ILE A 204 24.08 -5.43 -16.49
C ILE A 204 25.50 -5.97 -16.47
N PHE A 205 25.89 -6.56 -15.34
CA PHE A 205 27.17 -7.21 -15.15
C PHE A 205 26.97 -8.68 -14.82
N ASN A 206 27.94 -9.50 -15.18
CA ASN A 206 28.07 -10.82 -14.58
C ASN A 206 28.85 -10.74 -13.25
N GLU A 207 28.88 -11.85 -12.52
CA GLU A 207 29.60 -11.98 -11.26
C GLU A 207 31.10 -11.62 -11.28
N LYS A 208 31.75 -11.68 -12.44
CA LYS A 208 33.17 -11.30 -12.62
C LYS A 208 33.32 -9.80 -12.88
N LEU A 209 32.25 -9.03 -12.71
CA LEU A 209 32.13 -7.62 -13.04
C LEU A 209 32.36 -7.32 -14.54
N ALA A 210 32.26 -8.34 -15.40
CA ALA A 210 32.30 -8.11 -16.84
C ALA A 210 30.95 -7.56 -17.28
N LEU A 211 31.01 -6.46 -18.05
CA LEU A 211 29.86 -5.77 -18.59
C LEU A 211 29.19 -6.64 -19.66
N VAL A 212 27.88 -6.84 -19.53
CA VAL A 212 27.05 -7.65 -20.44
C VAL A 212 26.13 -6.76 -21.29
N SER A 213 25.57 -5.70 -20.71
CA SER A 213 24.77 -4.71 -21.45
C SER A 213 25.66 -3.76 -22.28
N PRO A 214 25.16 -3.15 -23.37
CA PRO A 214 25.93 -2.21 -24.18
C PRO A 214 26.42 -0.98 -23.39
N VAL A 215 27.60 -0.47 -23.75
CA VAL A 215 28.21 0.72 -23.11
C VAL A 215 27.37 1.99 -23.37
N SER A 216 26.71 2.09 -24.52
CA SER A 216 25.88 3.23 -24.89
C SER A 216 24.50 3.26 -24.22
N GLU A 217 24.02 2.15 -23.65
CA GLU A 217 22.63 2.03 -23.19
C GLU A 217 22.52 2.05 -21.67
N LYS A 218 21.59 2.82 -21.11
CA LYS A 218 21.30 2.79 -19.67
C LYS A 218 20.05 1.94 -19.44
N ILE A 219 20.22 0.81 -18.76
CA ILE A 219 19.19 -0.20 -18.51
C ILE A 219 18.39 0.17 -17.26
N ILE A 220 17.06 0.17 -17.35
CA ILE A 220 16.16 0.45 -16.23
C ILE A 220 15.68 -0.82 -15.53
N CYS A 221 15.43 -1.88 -16.29
CA CYS A 221 15.00 -3.17 -15.77
C CYS A 221 15.51 -4.30 -16.68
N PHE A 222 15.67 -5.49 -16.10
CA PHE A 222 15.98 -6.69 -16.86
C PHE A 222 15.45 -7.96 -16.17
N ALA A 223 15.30 -9.01 -16.95
CA ALA A 223 15.04 -10.38 -16.52
C ALA A 223 15.93 -11.34 -17.30
N TYR A 224 16.10 -12.56 -16.77
CA TYR A 224 16.85 -13.61 -17.45
C TYR A 224 16.20 -14.98 -17.25
N THR A 225 16.17 -15.76 -18.33
CA THR A 225 15.85 -17.20 -18.31
C THR A 225 16.74 -17.93 -19.31
N GLU A 226 16.84 -19.25 -19.18
CA GLU A 226 17.54 -20.08 -20.18
C GLU A 226 16.80 -20.09 -21.53
N GLU A 227 15.48 -19.90 -21.53
CA GLU A 227 14.65 -19.94 -22.75
C GLU A 227 14.73 -18.65 -23.58
N PHE A 228 14.70 -17.49 -22.92
CA PHE A 228 14.66 -16.17 -23.60
C PHE A 228 15.99 -15.43 -23.60
N GLY A 229 17.00 -15.97 -22.93
CA GLY A 229 18.22 -15.22 -22.64
C GLY A 229 17.93 -13.98 -21.78
N ILE A 230 18.59 -12.87 -22.11
CA ILE A 230 18.40 -11.58 -21.42
C ILE A 230 17.22 -10.84 -22.04
N ILE A 231 16.27 -10.43 -21.20
CA ILE A 231 15.20 -9.50 -21.53
C ILE A 231 15.52 -8.18 -20.81
N ALA A 232 15.88 -7.12 -21.54
CA ALA A 232 16.36 -5.88 -20.93
C ALA A 232 15.82 -4.64 -21.63
N PHE A 233 15.48 -3.61 -20.84
CA PHE A 233 14.92 -2.36 -21.36
C PHE A 233 15.75 -1.17 -20.91
N THR A 234 15.90 -0.19 -21.80
CA THR A 234 16.60 1.07 -21.54
C THR A 234 15.78 2.00 -20.62
N GLU A 235 16.35 3.12 -20.17
CA GLU A 235 15.60 4.18 -19.45
C GLU A 235 14.42 4.75 -20.25
N GLN A 236 14.48 4.64 -21.57
CA GLN A 236 13.40 5.01 -22.47
C GLN A 236 12.36 3.89 -22.60
N GLY A 237 12.51 2.76 -21.90
CA GLY A 237 11.62 1.61 -21.95
C GLY A 237 11.69 0.84 -23.27
N THR A 238 12.74 1.03 -24.07
CA THR A 238 12.94 0.33 -25.34
C THR A 238 13.78 -0.94 -25.18
N PRO A 239 13.56 -2.00 -25.99
CA PRO A 239 14.38 -3.20 -25.97
C PRO A 239 15.87 -2.88 -26.16
N SER A 240 16.72 -3.43 -25.30
CA SER A 240 18.17 -3.28 -25.35
C SER A 240 18.79 -4.11 -26.47
N ALA A 241 19.93 -3.66 -27.02
CA ALA A 241 20.67 -4.43 -28.00
C ALA A 241 21.33 -5.71 -27.44
N CYS A 242 21.38 -5.92 -26.12
CA CYS A 242 21.84 -7.20 -25.55
C CYS A 242 20.76 -8.29 -25.49
N MET A 243 19.52 -7.99 -25.89
CA MET A 243 18.48 -9.00 -26.02
C MET A 243 18.74 -9.90 -27.23
N GLU A 244 18.36 -11.17 -27.11
CA GLU A 244 18.38 -12.08 -28.26
C GLU A 244 17.39 -11.62 -29.33
N LEU A 245 17.77 -11.76 -30.60
CA LEU A 245 17.04 -11.18 -31.72
C LEU A 245 15.60 -11.70 -31.81
N ASN A 246 15.39 -13.00 -31.59
CA ASN A 246 14.06 -13.63 -31.65
C ASN A 246 13.14 -13.12 -30.54
N THR A 247 13.62 -13.11 -29.30
CA THR A 247 12.88 -12.58 -28.14
C THR A 247 12.56 -11.09 -28.30
N ARG A 248 13.50 -10.33 -28.85
CA ARG A 248 13.27 -8.91 -29.16
C ARG A 248 12.16 -8.73 -30.20
N TYR A 249 12.19 -9.48 -31.30
CA TYR A 249 11.14 -9.40 -32.31
C TYR A 249 9.78 -9.80 -31.76
N GLU A 250 9.70 -10.90 -31.00
CA GLU A 250 8.45 -11.35 -30.37
C GLU A 250 7.83 -10.25 -29.48
N ILE A 251 8.65 -9.61 -28.63
CA ILE A 251 8.20 -8.53 -27.75
C ILE A 251 7.78 -7.30 -28.57
N GLU A 252 8.54 -6.92 -29.60
CA GLU A 252 8.22 -5.78 -30.45
C GLU A 252 6.93 -6.01 -31.26
N GLU A 253 6.68 -7.22 -31.76
CA GLU A 253 5.43 -7.59 -32.42
C GLU A 253 4.25 -7.51 -31.47
N LYS A 254 4.35 -8.13 -30.29
CA LYS A 254 3.30 -8.04 -29.27
C LYS A 254 2.99 -6.61 -28.85
N ARG A 255 4.01 -5.74 -28.75
CA ARG A 255 3.79 -4.31 -28.46
C ARG A 255 3.00 -3.61 -29.57
N LYS A 256 3.23 -3.97 -30.83
CA LYS A 256 2.44 -3.45 -31.97
C LYS A 256 1.00 -3.95 -31.94
N GLU A 257 0.80 -5.25 -31.67
CA GLU A 257 -0.54 -5.85 -31.60
C GLU A 257 -1.46 -5.14 -30.61
N ILE A 258 -0.91 -4.69 -29.47
CA ILE A 258 -1.68 -3.97 -28.43
C ILE A 258 -1.59 -2.45 -28.53
N GLY A 259 -0.94 -1.88 -29.56
CA GLY A 259 -0.77 -0.43 -29.73
C GLY A 259 0.08 0.27 -28.66
N ALA A 260 1.05 -0.44 -28.08
CA ALA A 260 1.93 0.04 -27.00
C ALA A 260 3.38 0.29 -27.47
N GLU A 261 3.60 0.61 -28.75
CA GLU A 261 4.94 0.80 -29.33
C GLU A 261 5.69 1.98 -28.70
N ASN A 262 4.96 3.00 -28.26
CA ASN A 262 5.52 4.21 -27.66
C ASN A 262 5.55 4.16 -26.13
N GLU A 263 5.01 3.11 -25.53
CA GLU A 263 4.87 3.02 -24.08
C GLU A 263 6.11 2.41 -23.42
N LYS A 264 6.57 2.98 -22.30
CA LYS A 264 7.78 2.47 -21.65
C LYS A 264 7.53 1.18 -20.90
N VAL A 265 8.39 0.18 -21.12
CA VAL A 265 8.52 -0.96 -20.20
C VAL A 265 9.32 -0.54 -18.98
N ILE A 266 8.73 -0.69 -17.79
CA ILE A 266 9.32 -0.24 -16.52
C ILE A 266 9.75 -1.38 -15.60
N MET A 267 9.22 -2.59 -15.81
CA MET A 267 9.66 -3.79 -15.10
C MET A 267 9.61 -5.01 -16.01
N ALA A 268 10.50 -5.97 -15.75
CA ALA A 268 10.52 -7.26 -16.43
C ALA A 268 10.67 -8.38 -15.39
N ALA A 269 9.90 -9.44 -15.56
CA ALA A 269 10.01 -10.68 -14.80
C ALA A 269 9.94 -11.86 -15.75
N ALA A 270 10.75 -12.90 -15.52
CA ALA A 270 10.72 -14.09 -16.35
C ALA A 270 11.15 -15.33 -15.56
N ARG A 271 10.56 -16.48 -15.87
CA ARG A 271 10.88 -17.79 -15.30
C ARG A 271 10.50 -18.89 -16.27
N GLY A 272 11.44 -19.80 -16.56
CA GLY A 272 11.20 -20.86 -17.55
C GLY A 272 10.85 -20.25 -18.91
N ASN A 273 9.73 -20.67 -19.48
CA ASN A 273 9.18 -20.19 -20.74
C ASN A 273 8.12 -19.08 -20.55
N ILE A 274 8.07 -18.41 -19.40
CA ILE A 274 7.12 -17.33 -19.12
C ILE A 274 7.87 -16.00 -18.93
N TYR A 275 7.36 -14.92 -19.53
CA TYR A 275 7.74 -13.55 -19.19
C TYR A 275 6.54 -12.64 -18.96
N LEU A 276 6.75 -11.62 -18.13
CA LEU A 276 5.83 -10.53 -17.86
C LEU A 276 6.59 -9.22 -17.89
N LEU A 277 6.05 -8.26 -18.62
CA LEU A 277 6.57 -6.91 -18.75
C LEU A 277 5.51 -5.93 -18.28
N LEU A 278 5.89 -5.04 -17.38
CA LEU A 278 5.01 -3.99 -16.90
C LEU A 278 5.23 -2.72 -17.72
N LEU A 279 4.17 -2.21 -18.31
CA LEU A 279 4.15 -0.94 -19.04
C LEU A 279 3.88 0.23 -18.07
N GLU A 280 4.27 1.44 -18.44
CA GLU A 280 4.16 2.61 -17.56
C GLU A 280 2.72 3.04 -17.23
N SER A 281 1.74 2.67 -18.06
CA SER A 281 0.30 2.81 -17.80
C SER A 281 -0.22 1.87 -16.70
N GLY A 282 0.55 0.86 -16.33
CA GLY A 282 0.10 -0.22 -15.44
C GLY A 282 -0.55 -1.40 -16.17
N ASN A 283 -0.43 -1.48 -17.49
CA ASN A 283 -0.79 -2.66 -18.28
C ASN A 283 0.37 -3.67 -18.34
N ILE A 284 0.06 -4.94 -18.63
CA ILE A 284 1.03 -6.02 -18.74
C ILE A 284 1.13 -6.52 -20.17
N LEU A 285 2.37 -6.74 -20.63
CA LEU A 285 2.68 -7.53 -21.81
C LEU A 285 3.25 -8.89 -21.40
N THR A 286 2.72 -9.98 -21.94
CA THR A 286 3.15 -11.35 -21.59
C THR A 286 3.00 -12.31 -22.77
N ASN A 287 3.70 -13.44 -22.70
CA ASN A 287 3.49 -14.59 -23.60
C ASN A 287 2.51 -15.64 -23.04
N VAL A 288 1.96 -15.43 -21.84
CA VAL A 288 0.90 -16.29 -21.29
C VAL A 288 -0.40 -16.06 -22.07
N LEU A 289 -1.07 -17.15 -22.46
CA LEU A 289 -2.31 -17.11 -23.25
C LEU A 289 -3.58 -16.98 -22.40
N ASP A 290 -3.49 -17.23 -21.09
CA ASP A 290 -4.62 -17.08 -20.18
C ASP A 290 -5.10 -15.62 -20.11
N SER A 291 -6.41 -15.44 -19.89
CA SER A 291 -7.03 -14.12 -19.81
C SER A 291 -6.51 -13.35 -18.59
N MET A 292 -6.05 -12.12 -18.83
CA MET A 292 -5.67 -11.14 -17.80
C MET A 292 -6.77 -10.10 -17.58
N GLU A 293 -8.03 -10.45 -17.85
CA GLU A 293 -9.17 -9.55 -17.66
C GLU A 293 -9.21 -9.03 -16.21
N GLY A 294 -9.28 -7.71 -16.04
CA GLY A 294 -9.24 -7.05 -14.74
C GLY A 294 -7.84 -6.72 -14.20
N TRP A 295 -6.75 -7.12 -14.87
CA TRP A 295 -5.39 -6.74 -14.47
C TRP A 295 -5.05 -5.36 -15.05
N HIS A 296 -5.39 -4.32 -14.29
CA HIS A 296 -5.11 -2.92 -14.63
C HIS A 296 -4.47 -2.19 -13.45
N ASP A 297 -3.88 -1.02 -13.66
CA ASP A 297 -3.17 -0.25 -12.61
C ASP A 297 -2.11 -1.09 -11.85
N ILE A 298 -1.40 -1.94 -12.61
CA ILE A 298 -0.37 -2.81 -12.06
C ILE A 298 0.85 -1.99 -11.67
N ARG A 299 1.43 -2.31 -10.51
CA ARG A 299 2.58 -1.63 -9.90
C ARG A 299 3.82 -2.50 -9.83
N TRP A 300 3.64 -3.81 -9.97
CA TRP A 300 4.71 -4.80 -9.90
C TRP A 300 4.28 -6.08 -10.60
N VAL A 301 5.23 -6.78 -11.21
CA VAL A 301 5.03 -8.09 -11.84
C VAL A 301 6.10 -9.07 -11.39
N GLY A 302 5.73 -10.34 -11.32
CA GLY A 302 6.59 -11.47 -10.97
C GLY A 302 6.25 -12.71 -11.78
N ALA A 303 7.26 -13.54 -12.04
CA ALA A 303 7.13 -14.81 -12.73
C ALA A 303 7.64 -15.93 -11.83
N GLY A 304 6.76 -16.89 -11.53
CA GLY A 304 7.04 -18.11 -10.78
C GLY A 304 7.16 -19.32 -11.70
N LEU A 305 7.40 -20.51 -11.12
CA LEU A 305 7.36 -21.75 -11.93
C LEU A 305 5.90 -22.09 -12.25
N ASN A 306 5.51 -22.04 -13.52
CA ASN A 306 4.15 -22.27 -14.02
C ASN A 306 3.09 -21.35 -13.37
N SER A 307 3.50 -20.15 -12.98
CA SER A 307 2.61 -19.16 -12.37
C SER A 307 3.11 -17.75 -12.59
N ILE A 308 2.19 -16.81 -12.52
CA ILE A 308 2.48 -15.39 -12.65
C ILE A 308 1.81 -14.62 -11.53
N THR A 309 2.42 -13.51 -11.14
CA THR A 309 1.91 -12.65 -10.07
C THR A 309 2.01 -11.21 -10.49
N ALA A 310 1.06 -10.39 -10.05
CA ALA A 310 1.14 -8.94 -10.17
C ALA A 310 0.63 -8.28 -8.89
N ILE A 311 0.99 -7.03 -8.68
CA ILE A 311 0.47 -6.24 -7.57
C ILE A 311 -0.30 -5.05 -8.13
N MET A 312 -1.58 -4.99 -7.82
CA MET A 312 -2.52 -4.02 -8.34
C MET A 312 -2.77 -2.88 -7.36
N GLY A 313 -2.82 -1.66 -7.90
CA GLY A 313 -3.32 -0.49 -7.21
C GLY A 313 -2.51 -0.03 -6.01
N ASN A 314 -3.07 0.94 -5.29
CA ASN A 314 -2.47 1.54 -4.10
C ASN A 314 -2.61 0.64 -2.87
N ALA A 315 -3.65 -0.20 -2.83
CA ALA A 315 -3.83 -1.19 -1.78
C ALA A 315 -2.81 -2.35 -1.87
N ARG A 316 -2.02 -2.39 -2.95
CA ARG A 316 -0.99 -3.41 -3.18
C ARG A 316 -1.58 -4.82 -3.11
N SER A 317 -2.72 -5.00 -3.79
CA SER A 317 -3.44 -6.28 -3.84
C SER A 317 -2.70 -7.24 -4.76
N LEU A 318 -2.43 -8.44 -4.27
CA LEU A 318 -1.77 -9.48 -5.05
C LEU A 318 -2.78 -10.10 -6.02
N LEU A 319 -2.42 -10.14 -7.29
CA LEU A 319 -3.10 -10.90 -8.33
C LEU A 319 -2.23 -12.09 -8.69
N GLU A 320 -2.85 -13.23 -8.96
CA GLU A 320 -2.14 -14.45 -9.28
C GLU A 320 -2.89 -15.30 -10.30
N LEU A 321 -2.12 -15.95 -11.17
CA LEU A 321 -2.62 -16.94 -12.12
C LEU A 321 -1.65 -18.13 -12.21
N GLY A 322 -2.17 -19.34 -11.93
CA GLY A 322 -1.50 -20.64 -12.13
C GLY A 322 -1.12 -21.42 -10.85
N SER A 323 -0.94 -20.74 -9.72
CA SER A 323 -0.49 -21.29 -8.44
C SER A 323 -1.62 -21.43 -7.44
N ASP A 324 -2.16 -20.36 -6.86
CA ASP A 324 -3.11 -20.47 -5.75
C ASP A 324 -4.02 -19.25 -5.65
N ILE A 325 -5.32 -19.45 -5.88
CA ILE A 325 -6.31 -18.37 -5.87
C ILE A 325 -6.44 -17.65 -4.52
N ARG A 326 -6.02 -18.29 -3.42
CA ARG A 326 -5.99 -17.65 -2.09
C ARG A 326 -5.02 -16.48 -2.02
N LEU A 327 -4.06 -16.41 -2.95
CA LEU A 327 -3.11 -15.31 -3.03
C LEU A 327 -3.79 -13.95 -3.27
N HIS A 328 -5.01 -13.95 -3.84
CA HIS A 328 -5.81 -12.75 -4.05
C HIS A 328 -6.31 -12.09 -2.75
N GLU A 329 -6.24 -12.80 -1.61
CA GLU A 329 -6.63 -12.28 -0.30
C GLU A 329 -5.58 -11.32 0.29
N PHE A 330 -4.36 -11.30 -0.27
CA PHE A 330 -3.25 -10.51 0.27
C PHE A 330 -3.23 -9.07 -0.25
N SER A 331 -3.20 -8.10 0.66
CA SER A 331 -2.98 -6.65 0.40
C SER A 331 -1.72 -6.11 1.08
N GLY A 332 -1.24 -4.91 0.74
CA GLY A 332 0.02 -4.38 1.29
C GLY A 332 1.23 -5.21 0.87
N VAL A 333 1.17 -5.83 -0.32
CA VAL A 333 2.23 -6.72 -0.82
C VAL A 333 3.34 -5.90 -1.47
N LYS A 334 4.58 -6.25 -1.13
CA LYS A 334 5.82 -5.69 -1.71
C LYS A 334 6.33 -6.55 -2.86
N ALA A 335 6.30 -7.88 -2.68
CA ALA A 335 6.64 -8.87 -3.70
C ALA A 335 6.00 -10.22 -3.36
N ALA A 336 5.81 -11.06 -4.39
CA ALA A 336 5.35 -12.43 -4.23
C ALA A 336 6.25 -13.39 -5.03
N TYR A 337 6.42 -14.59 -4.52
CA TYR A 337 7.20 -15.65 -5.14
C TYR A 337 6.33 -16.89 -5.18
N THR A 338 6.15 -17.48 -6.37
CA THR A 338 5.25 -18.61 -6.57
C THR A 338 5.97 -19.76 -7.28
N TRP A 339 5.55 -20.98 -6.95
CA TRP A 339 6.03 -22.21 -7.57
C TRP A 339 4.88 -23.20 -7.62
N SER A 340 4.59 -23.71 -8.82
CA SER A 340 3.54 -24.69 -9.08
C SER A 340 4.16 -25.86 -9.87
N GLY A 341 4.38 -26.98 -9.19
CA GLY A 341 5.06 -28.16 -9.75
C GLY A 341 4.74 -29.43 -8.96
N ASP A 342 4.80 -30.59 -9.61
CA ASP A 342 4.59 -31.91 -8.99
C ASP A 342 3.29 -32.04 -8.14
N GLY A 343 2.22 -31.39 -8.60
CA GLY A 343 0.93 -31.36 -7.91
C GLY A 343 0.91 -30.54 -6.61
N LYS A 344 1.96 -29.75 -6.34
CA LYS A 344 2.09 -28.89 -5.17
C LYS A 344 2.21 -27.43 -5.59
N ARG A 345 1.63 -26.57 -4.74
CA ARG A 345 1.65 -25.11 -4.90
C ARG A 345 2.37 -24.54 -3.69
N LYS A 346 3.39 -23.73 -3.95
CA LYS A 346 4.25 -23.09 -2.95
C LYS A 346 4.27 -21.60 -3.21
N TYR A 347 4.27 -20.82 -2.13
CA TYR A 347 4.34 -19.38 -2.23
C TYR A 347 5.04 -18.75 -1.04
N GLY A 348 5.63 -17.58 -1.29
CA GLY A 348 6.08 -16.64 -0.28
C GLY A 348 5.59 -15.23 -0.62
N VAL A 349 4.93 -14.57 0.31
CA VAL A 349 4.41 -13.20 0.15
C VAL A 349 5.16 -12.27 1.09
N LEU A 350 5.93 -11.35 0.54
CA LEU A 350 6.61 -10.29 1.28
C LEU A 350 5.73 -9.04 1.30
N LYS A 351 5.34 -8.59 2.49
CA LYS A 351 4.54 -7.39 2.74
C LYS A 351 5.41 -6.14 2.84
N GLU A 352 4.81 -4.97 2.64
CA GLU A 352 5.50 -3.68 2.74
C GLU A 352 5.98 -3.39 4.17
N ASN A 353 5.33 -3.95 5.18
CA ASN A 353 5.74 -3.83 6.59
C ASN A 353 6.89 -4.79 7.00
N GLY A 354 7.42 -5.59 6.06
CA GLY A 354 8.49 -6.55 6.32
C GLY A 354 8.02 -7.93 6.78
N ASP A 355 6.72 -8.22 6.76
CA ASP A 355 6.23 -9.58 7.01
C ASP A 355 6.46 -10.47 5.80
N PHE A 356 7.04 -11.65 6.00
CA PHE A 356 7.16 -12.68 4.99
C PHE A 356 6.31 -13.91 5.35
N ILE A 357 5.25 -14.14 4.59
CA ILE A 357 4.24 -15.17 4.82
C ILE A 357 4.47 -16.32 3.84
N MET A 358 4.56 -17.55 4.34
CA MET A 358 4.83 -18.76 3.56
C MET A 358 3.57 -19.62 3.40
N ASP A 359 3.54 -20.49 2.40
CA ASP A 359 2.37 -21.37 2.12
C ASP A 359 2.01 -22.35 3.23
N ASP A 360 2.93 -22.64 4.15
CA ASP A 360 2.68 -23.48 5.33
C ASP A 360 2.14 -22.70 6.54
N GLY A 361 1.79 -21.43 6.36
CA GLY A 361 1.22 -20.56 7.38
C GLY A 361 2.26 -19.93 8.31
N ASN A 362 3.55 -20.25 8.17
CA ASN A 362 4.60 -19.57 8.93
C ASN A 362 4.80 -18.14 8.45
N ARG A 363 5.19 -17.29 9.40
CA ARG A 363 5.47 -15.88 9.19
C ARG A 363 6.81 -15.51 9.82
N GLU A 364 7.58 -14.72 9.10
CA GLU A 364 8.77 -14.03 9.61
C GLU A 364 8.53 -12.53 9.57
N GLU A 365 9.10 -11.81 10.54
CA GLU A 365 8.97 -10.36 10.63
C GLU A 365 10.31 -9.68 10.34
N ASN A 366 10.26 -8.40 9.97
CA ASN A 366 11.44 -7.59 9.66
C ASN A 366 12.29 -8.17 8.51
N VAL A 367 11.64 -8.74 7.50
CA VAL A 367 12.28 -9.27 6.30
C VAL A 367 12.48 -8.14 5.28
N ASP A 368 13.73 -7.93 4.91
CA ASP A 368 14.16 -6.87 3.98
C ASP A 368 14.01 -7.33 2.51
N ALA A 369 14.40 -8.58 2.26
CA ALA A 369 14.40 -9.22 0.95
C ALA A 369 14.08 -10.71 1.07
N ALA A 370 13.40 -11.25 0.05
CA ALA A 370 13.05 -12.66 -0.03
C ALA A 370 13.30 -13.20 -1.44
N TYR A 371 13.35 -14.52 -1.54
CA TYR A 371 13.46 -15.28 -2.77
C TYR A 371 12.91 -16.69 -2.53
N MET A 372 12.46 -17.35 -3.59
CA MET A 372 12.00 -18.74 -3.52
C MET A 372 12.48 -19.50 -4.75
N ASP A 373 12.94 -20.72 -4.54
CA ASP A 373 13.24 -21.68 -5.60
C ASP A 373 12.53 -23.03 -5.34
N GLU A 374 12.86 -24.03 -6.15
CA GLU A 374 12.35 -25.40 -6.00
C GLU A 374 12.71 -26.08 -4.67
N GLY A 375 13.75 -25.60 -3.98
CA GLY A 375 14.26 -26.18 -2.75
C GLY A 375 13.71 -25.53 -1.48
N GLY A 376 13.15 -24.33 -1.56
CA GLY A 376 12.52 -23.66 -0.43
C GLY A 376 12.58 -22.13 -0.46
N TYR A 377 12.48 -21.55 0.72
CA TYR A 377 12.48 -20.11 0.96
C TYR A 377 13.86 -19.62 1.36
N LEU A 378 14.24 -18.48 0.82
CA LEU A 378 15.43 -17.74 1.18
C LEU A 378 15.00 -16.31 1.55
N TYR A 379 15.35 -15.83 2.73
CA TYR A 379 14.99 -14.48 3.14
C TYR A 379 16.07 -13.84 4.01
N ALA A 380 16.15 -12.52 3.99
CA ALA A 380 17.07 -11.75 4.81
C ALA A 380 16.29 -10.89 5.80
N ALA A 381 16.71 -10.92 7.05
CA ALA A 381 16.16 -10.09 8.12
C ALA A 381 17.33 -9.47 8.89
N GLY A 382 17.49 -8.16 8.74
CA GLY A 382 18.65 -7.43 9.26
C GLY A 382 19.96 -7.92 8.65
N SER A 383 20.94 -8.24 9.50
CA SER A 383 22.26 -8.72 9.07
C SER A 383 22.34 -10.24 8.87
N LYS A 384 21.22 -10.93 8.71
CA LYS A 384 21.18 -12.40 8.56
C LYS A 384 20.37 -12.82 7.36
N ILE A 385 20.81 -13.90 6.73
CA ILE A 385 20.09 -14.62 5.68
C ILE A 385 19.71 -15.98 6.22
N PHE A 386 18.47 -16.37 5.95
CA PHE A 386 17.87 -17.61 6.37
C PHE A 386 17.48 -18.43 5.15
N LEU A 387 17.84 -19.71 5.17
CA LEU A 387 17.42 -20.71 4.21
C LEU A 387 16.52 -21.72 4.94
N ARG A 388 15.30 -21.90 4.44
CA ARG A 388 14.34 -22.87 4.96
C ARG A 388 13.83 -23.72 3.81
N ARG A 389 14.07 -25.03 3.88
CA ARG A 389 13.55 -25.97 2.87
C ARG A 389 12.04 -26.16 3.03
N PHE A 390 11.35 -26.45 1.93
CA PHE A 390 9.92 -26.78 1.99
C PHE A 390 9.67 -27.97 2.93
N GLY A 391 8.64 -27.86 3.77
CA GLY A 391 8.27 -28.90 4.73
C GLY A 391 9.26 -29.10 5.88
N SER A 392 10.28 -28.25 6.00
CA SER A 392 11.24 -28.29 7.11
C SER A 392 11.00 -27.11 8.05
N GLU A 393 10.87 -27.40 9.35
CA GLU A 393 10.88 -26.36 10.39
C GLU A 393 12.29 -25.83 10.64
N LYS A 394 13.33 -26.59 10.27
CA LYS A 394 14.72 -26.18 10.45
C LYS A 394 15.06 -25.02 9.50
N LYS A 395 15.51 -23.91 10.09
CA LYS A 395 16.09 -22.75 9.42
C LYS A 395 17.61 -22.82 9.53
N LEU A 396 18.28 -22.73 8.40
CA LEU A 396 19.72 -22.53 8.33
C LEU A 396 19.98 -21.02 8.25
N CYS A 397 21.01 -20.50 8.91
CA CYS A 397 21.24 -19.05 8.95
C CYS A 397 22.70 -18.69 8.74
N ARG A 398 22.93 -17.52 8.13
CA ARG A 398 24.27 -16.97 7.91
C ARG A 398 24.26 -15.46 8.08
N ALA A 399 25.28 -14.92 8.73
CA ALA A 399 25.46 -13.48 8.83
C ALA A 399 25.94 -12.87 7.51
N ILE A 400 25.41 -11.70 7.19
CA ILE A 400 25.96 -10.76 6.21
C ILE A 400 27.04 -9.94 6.92
N GLU A 401 27.95 -9.36 6.16
CA GLU A 401 28.93 -8.39 6.64
C GLU A 401 28.25 -7.27 7.46
N GLN A 402 28.87 -6.87 8.57
CA GLN A 402 28.31 -5.85 9.46
C GLN A 402 28.14 -4.51 8.73
N GLY A 403 27.04 -3.81 9.00
CA GLY A 403 26.74 -2.52 8.40
C GLY A 403 26.08 -2.61 7.02
N TYR A 404 25.82 -3.82 6.49
CA TYR A 404 25.10 -4.05 5.25
C TYR A 404 23.71 -4.65 5.48
N THR A 405 22.74 -4.18 4.71
CA THR A 405 21.37 -4.73 4.65
C THR A 405 21.15 -5.36 3.27
N ALA A 406 20.66 -6.61 3.24
CA ALA A 406 20.33 -7.28 1.98
C ALA A 406 19.14 -6.60 1.29
N ILE A 407 19.28 -6.34 -0.01
CA ILE A 407 18.23 -5.74 -0.84
C ILE A 407 17.73 -6.68 -1.93
N ALA A 408 18.51 -7.72 -2.28
CA ALA A 408 18.11 -8.74 -3.23
C ALA A 408 18.83 -10.06 -2.93
N LEU A 409 18.12 -11.15 -3.15
CA LEU A 409 18.57 -12.52 -2.94
C LEU A 409 18.30 -13.35 -4.18
N CYS A 410 19.20 -14.26 -4.50
CA CYS A 410 19.01 -15.25 -5.54
C CYS A 410 19.71 -16.54 -5.13
N ARG A 411 19.16 -17.69 -5.52
CA ARG A 411 19.80 -18.98 -5.31
C ARG A 411 19.87 -19.77 -6.61
N ARG A 412 20.99 -20.46 -6.80
CA ARG A 412 21.19 -21.45 -7.87
C ARG A 412 21.94 -22.63 -7.29
N ARG A 413 21.31 -23.80 -7.29
CA ARG A 413 21.87 -25.02 -6.67
C ARG A 413 22.24 -24.74 -5.21
N SER A 414 23.49 -25.01 -4.81
CA SER A 414 24.01 -24.75 -3.47
C SER A 414 24.48 -23.31 -3.26
N THR A 415 24.51 -22.45 -4.28
CA THR A 415 25.06 -21.10 -4.17
C THR A 415 23.96 -20.07 -4.00
N VAL A 416 24.06 -19.29 -2.92
CA VAL A 416 23.24 -18.11 -2.63
C VAL A 416 24.03 -16.87 -3.02
N CYS A 417 23.42 -16.00 -3.80
CA CYS A 417 23.95 -14.68 -4.15
C CYS A 417 23.13 -13.60 -3.44
N VAL A 418 23.83 -12.63 -2.88
CA VAL A 418 23.26 -11.56 -2.07
C VAL A 418 23.79 -10.24 -2.60
N ARG A 419 22.88 -9.33 -2.88
CA ARG A 419 23.22 -7.91 -3.03
C ARG A 419 22.77 -7.19 -1.79
N ALA A 420 23.72 -6.50 -1.16
CA ALA A 420 23.49 -5.74 0.05
C ALA A 420 23.98 -4.31 -0.11
N VAL A 421 23.41 -3.39 0.66
CA VAL A 421 23.76 -1.96 0.65
C VAL A 421 24.11 -1.51 2.06
N SER A 422 25.19 -0.73 2.18
CA SER A 422 25.59 -0.13 3.45
C SER A 422 24.82 1.15 3.75
N GLY A 423 24.90 1.64 4.99
CA GLY A 423 24.37 2.97 5.35
C GLY A 423 24.94 4.13 4.52
N THR A 424 26.11 3.96 3.91
CA THR A 424 26.75 4.95 3.01
C THR A 424 26.36 4.78 1.54
N GLY A 425 25.53 3.78 1.20
CA GLY A 425 25.08 3.49 -0.16
C GLY A 425 26.02 2.59 -0.96
N GLU A 426 27.11 2.10 -0.37
CA GLU A 426 28.01 1.15 -1.02
C GLU A 426 27.31 -0.18 -1.24
N THR A 427 27.49 -0.77 -2.42
CA THR A 427 26.86 -2.06 -2.76
C THR A 427 27.86 -3.19 -2.64
N LEU A 428 27.54 -4.18 -1.81
CA LEU A 428 28.24 -5.46 -1.69
C LEU A 428 27.53 -6.54 -2.51
N LEU A 429 28.29 -7.33 -3.27
CA LEU A 429 27.82 -8.56 -3.89
C LEU A 429 28.57 -9.74 -3.24
N ALA A 430 27.85 -10.57 -2.49
CA ALA A 430 28.42 -11.70 -1.77
C ALA A 430 27.86 -13.03 -2.29
N LYS A 431 28.71 -14.05 -2.36
CA LYS A 431 28.32 -15.43 -2.64
C LYS A 431 28.51 -16.29 -1.41
N MET A 432 27.51 -17.11 -1.13
CA MET A 432 27.50 -18.03 0.01
C MET A 432 27.08 -19.41 -0.46
N GLU A 433 27.93 -20.41 -0.25
CA GLU A 433 27.58 -21.81 -0.42
C GLU A 433 26.68 -22.30 0.72
N GLU A 434 25.71 -23.17 0.40
CA GLU A 434 24.68 -23.66 1.32
C GLU A 434 25.29 -24.40 2.52
N TYR A 435 26.43 -25.08 2.34
CA TYR A 435 27.14 -25.72 3.44
C TYR A 435 27.67 -24.73 4.50
N MET A 436 27.74 -23.43 4.17
CA MET A 436 28.15 -22.38 5.10
C MET A 436 27.03 -21.88 6.01
N PHE A 437 25.78 -22.29 5.77
CA PHE A 437 24.63 -21.94 6.62
C PHE A 437 24.46 -22.89 7.83
N ARG A 438 25.49 -23.68 8.16
CA ARG A 438 25.49 -24.67 9.24
C ARG A 438 25.62 -24.06 10.62
#